data_AF-A0A845ZHY6-F1
#
_entry.id   AF-A0A845ZHY6-F1
#
_cell.length_a   1.000
_cell.length_b   1.000
_cell.length_c   1.000
_cell.angle_alpha   90.00
_cell.angle_beta   90.00
_cell.angle_gamma   90.00
#
_symmetry.space_group_name_H-M   'P 1'
#
loop_
_entity.id
_entity.type
_entity.pdbx_description
1 polymer ?
#
loop_
_entity_poly.entity_id
_entity_poly.type
_entity_poly.pdbx_seq_one_letter_code
_entity_poly.pdbx_strand_id
1 'polypeptide(L)' 'EDMALICSCSVHTVNGWFNTSRRCYPPTAGHLRHLAIMDLLLEDFETIPKPLLERLLSKGLEGRM' A
#
# COMPACT_ATOMS: atom_id res chain seq x y z
N GLU A 1 1.07 -10.37 0.55
CA GLU A 1 1.33 -9.94 -0.85
C GLU A 1 0.86 -8.51 -1.08
N ASP A 2 -0.32 -8.15 -0.57
CA ASP A 2 -0.89 -6.79 -0.74
C ASP A 2 -0.02 -5.66 -0.18
N MET A 3 0.54 -5.82 1.02
CA MET A 3 1.48 -4.82 1.58
C MET A 3 2.69 -4.58 0.68
N ALA A 4 3.14 -5.61 -0.05
CA ALA A 4 4.27 -5.49 -0.96
C ALA A 4 3.88 -4.67 -2.21
N LEU A 5 2.66 -4.87 -2.71
CA LEU A 5 2.09 -4.07 -3.80
C LEU A 5 1.87 -2.61 -3.37
N ILE A 6 1.24 -2.38 -2.22
CA ILE A 6 1.01 -1.05 -1.63
C ILE A 6 2.34 -0.29 -1.50
N CYS A 7 3.37 -0.97 -1.02
CA CYS A 7 4.67 -0.35 -0.78
C CYS A 7 5.62 -0.39 -1.99
N SER A 8 5.21 -0.97 -3.12
CA SER A 8 6.06 -1.19 -4.30
C SER A 8 7.39 -1.89 -3.97
N CYS A 9 7.35 -2.91 -3.12
CA CYS A 9 8.51 -3.67 -2.66
C CYS A 9 8.29 -5.18 -2.80
N SER A 10 9.31 -5.98 -2.47
CA SER A 10 9.20 -7.44 -2.55
C SER A 10 8.46 -8.02 -1.35
N VAL A 11 7.79 -9.16 -1.53
CA VAL A 11 7.19 -9.93 -0.42
C VAL A 11 8.25 -10.31 0.62
N HIS A 12 9.49 -10.57 0.18
CA HIS A 12 10.60 -10.83 1.09
C HIS A 12 10.92 -9.64 2.00
N THR A 13 10.86 -8.41 1.47
CA THR A 13 11.02 -7.17 2.24
C THR A 13 9.93 -7.07 3.32
N VAL A 14 8.67 -7.31 2.95
CA VAL A 14 7.54 -7.28 3.90
C VAL A 14 7.70 -8.36 4.97
N ASN A 15 8.05 -9.59 4.59
CA ASN A 15 8.31 -10.67 5.56
C ASN A 15 9.44 -10.31 6.53
N GLY A 16 10.44 -9.55 6.07
CA GLY A 16 11.51 -9.01 6.90
C GLY A 16 11.04 -8.05 8.00
N TRP A 17 9.91 -7.35 7.81
CA TRP A 17 9.33 -6.46 8.82
C TRP A 17 8.78 -7.23 10.03
N PHE A 18 8.24 -8.42 9.78
CA PHE A 18 7.62 -9.27 10.81
C PHE A 18 8.60 -10.30 11.40
N ASN A 19 9.85 -10.32 10.91
CA ASN A 19 10.84 -11.29 11.35
C ASN A 19 11.29 -10.98 12.79
N THR A 20 11.14 -11.96 13.69
CA THR A 20 11.55 -11.86 15.10
C THR A 20 13.06 -12.05 15.32
N SER A 21 13.83 -12.36 14.27
CA SER A 21 15.27 -12.55 14.37
C SER A 21 16.03 -11.21 14.52
N ARG A 22 17.31 -11.29 14.91
CA ARG A 22 18.23 -10.14 15.02
C ARG A 22 18.41 -9.32 13.74
N ARG A 23 17.93 -9.80 12.58
CA ARG A 23 17.95 -9.07 11.30
C ARG A 23 16.54 -8.62 10.90
N CYS A 24 15.82 -8.02 11.84
CA CYS A 24 14.60 -7.28 11.54
C CYS A 24 14.98 -5.96 10.86
N TYR A 25 14.40 -5.69 9.70
CA TYR A 25 14.53 -4.41 9.03
C TYR A 25 13.16 -3.74 9.08
N PRO A 26 12.97 -2.69 9.90
CA PRO A 26 11.68 -2.04 9.98
C PRO A 26 11.32 -1.36 8.64
N PRO A 27 10.02 -1.14 8.37
CA PRO A 27 9.59 -0.37 7.21
C PRO A 27 10.22 1.03 7.22
N THR A 28 10.58 1.52 6.04
CA THR A 28 11.09 2.88 5.87
C THR A 28 9.96 3.89 6.01
N ALA A 29 10.28 5.18 6.17
CA ALA A 29 9.29 6.24 6.16
C ALA A 29 8.42 6.24 4.88
N GLY A 30 8.99 5.86 3.74
CA GLY A 30 8.24 5.71 2.48
C GLY A 30 7.20 4.60 2.55
N HIS A 31 7.57 3.43 3.09
CA HIS A 31 6.63 2.32 3.30
C HIS A 31 5.49 2.73 4.25
N LEU A 32 5.83 3.36 5.39
CA LEU A 32 4.85 3.82 6.36
C LEU A 32 3.88 4.84 5.75
N ARG A 33 4.36 5.76 4.90
CA ARG A 33 3.50 6.72 4.20
C ARG A 33 2.54 6.03 3.25
N HIS A 34 2.98 5.04 2.47
CA HIS A 34 2.10 4.30 1.57
C HIS A 34 1.03 3.52 2.34
N LEU A 35 1.40 2.88 3.45
CA LEU A 35 0.48 2.16 4.31
C LEU A 35 -0.56 3.12 4.93
N ALA A 36 -0.13 4.26 5.47
CA ALA A 36 -1.03 5.25 6.07
C ALA A 36 -2.04 5.83 5.05
N ILE A 37 -1.60 6.06 3.80
CA ILE A 37 -2.51 6.52 2.74
C ILE A 37 -3.54 5.43 2.42
N MET A 38 -3.10 4.17 2.30
CA MET A 38 -4.03 3.06 2.01
C MET A 38 -5.02 2.85 3.16
N ASP A 39 -4.56 2.94 4.41
CA ASP A 39 -5.39 2.84 5.61
C ASP A 39 -6.51 3.91 5.60
N LEU A 40 -6.14 5.17 5.37
CA LEU A 40 -7.09 6.29 5.25
C LEU A 40 -8.11 6.06 4.11
N LEU A 41 -7.64 5.62 2.94
CA LEU A 41 -8.52 5.38 1.79
C LEU A 41 -9.52 4.25 2.04
N LEU A 42 -9.13 3.23 2.80
CA LEU A 42 -9.98 2.10 3.13
C LEU A 42 -10.99 2.46 4.23
N GLU A 43 -10.58 3.24 5.23
CA GLU A 43 -11.45 3.70 6.32
C GLU A 43 -12.56 4.61 5.79
N ASP A 44 -12.23 5.55 4.90
CA ASP A 44 -13.16 6.55 4.39
C ASP A 44 -13.78 6.21 3.02
N PHE A 45 -13.61 4.98 2.53
CA PHE A 45 -13.90 4.60 1.15
C PHE A 45 -15.30 5.04 0.66
N GLU A 46 -16.34 4.81 1.47
CA GLU A 46 -17.72 5.13 1.14
C GLU A 46 -18.00 6.64 1.08
N THR A 47 -17.16 7.45 1.74
CA THR A 47 -17.27 8.91 1.78
C THR A 47 -16.49 9.59 0.67
N ILE A 48 -15.60 8.86 -0.02
CA ILE A 48 -14.81 9.39 -1.13
C ILE A 48 -15.76 9.87 -2.24
N PRO A 49 -15.68 11.15 -2.67
CA PRO A 49 -16.50 11.64 -3.76
C PRO A 49 -16.33 10.80 -5.03
N LYS A 50 -17.43 10.39 -5.67
CA LYS A 50 -17.41 9.54 -6.88
C LYS A 50 -16.40 9.98 -7.95
N PRO A 51 -16.30 11.27 -8.32
CA PRO A 51 -15.31 11.71 -9.32
C PRO A 51 -13.86 11.48 -8.89
N LEU A 52 -13.58 11.54 -7.58
CA LEU A 52 -12.26 11.26 -7.05
C LEU A 52 -12.00 9.74 -7.04
N LEU A 53 -12.98 8.94 -6.65
CA LEU A 53 -12.89 7.49 -6.69
C LEU A 53 -12.65 6.97 -8.12
N GLU A 54 -13.38 7.50 -9.10
CA GLU A 54 -13.20 7.19 -10.52
C GLU A 54 -11.78 7.52 -10.99
N ARG A 55 -11.19 8.64 -10.53
CA ARG A 55 -9.80 9.00 -10.83
C ARG A 55 -8.77 8.10 -10.15
N LEU A 56 -9.03 7.67 -8.91
CA LEU A 56 -8.17 6.74 -8.19
C LEU A 56 -8.14 5.36 -8.87
N LEU A 57 -9.29 4.91 -9.37
CA LEU A 57 -9.45 3.60 -10.01
C LEU A 57 -9.07 3.60 -11.51
N SER A 58 -9.20 4.72 -12.22
CA SER A 58 -8.89 4.79 -13.66
C SER A 58 -7.42 4.52 -13.96
N LYS A 59 -6.50 4.92 -13.07
CA LYS A 59 -5.06 4.63 -13.20
C LYS A 59 -4.71 3.14 -13.01
N GLY A 60 -5.58 2.34 -12.39
CA GLY A 60 -5.38 0.90 -12.17
C GLY A 60 -5.80 0.00 -13.34
N LEU A 61 -6.47 0.56 -14.36
CA LEU A 61 -6.93 -0.14 -15.56
C LEU A 61 -6.06 0.13 -16.79
N GLU A 62 -5.37 1.27 -16.84
CA GLU A 62 -4.46 1.62 -17.96
C GLU A 62 -3.16 0.80 -17.99
N GLY A 63 -2.86 -0.01 -16.96
CA GLY A 63 -1.66 -0.85 -16.88
C GLY A 63 -1.91 -2.36 -16.97
N ARG A 64 -3.11 -2.79 -17.39
CA ARG A 64 -3.50 -4.21 -17.52
C ARG A 64 -3.95 -4.59 -18.94
N MET A 65 -3.41 -3.92 -19.96
CA MET A 65 -3.54 -4.30 -21.38
C MET A 65 -2.17 -4.41 -22.02
#